data_AF-X1LQT3-F1
#
_entry.id   AF-X1LQT3-F1
#
_cell.length_a   1.000
_cell.length_b   1.000
_cell.length_c   1.000
_cell.angle_alpha   90.00
_cell.angle_beta   90.00
_cell.angle_gamma   90.00
#
_symmetry.space_group_name_H-M   'P 1'
#
loop_
_entity.id
_entity.type
_entity.pdbx_description
1 polymer ?
#
loop_
_entity_poly.entity_id
_entity_poly.type
_entity_poly.pdbx_seq_one_letter_code
_entity_poly.pdbx_strand_id
1 'polypeptide(L)'
;MFEGVPTYPDADRLAIVDDNGNYIGEEYSLALAAKYIFSKKTGKAATNLSTSRMIDDIAERAGGQVIRTAVGEANVAAAMLEHDCIIGGEGNGGVIDLRVGPVRDSLVGIALVLQLMAETGKTIGQLVGEIGGY
;
A
#
# COMPACT_ATOMS: atom_id res chain seq x y z
N MET A 1 18.95 -11.25 3.48
CA MET A 1 19.58 -10.92 2.19
C MET A 1 18.40 -10.77 1.24
N PHE A 2 18.17 -9.59 0.66
CA PHE A 2 16.94 -9.31 -0.11
C PHE A 2 17.03 -10.02 -1.47
N GLU A 3 16.13 -10.97 -1.76
CA GLU A 3 16.25 -11.85 -2.94
C GLU A 3 15.41 -11.42 -4.16
N GLY A 4 14.69 -10.30 -4.11
CA GLY A 4 14.22 -9.62 -5.31
C GLY A 4 12.83 -9.01 -5.22
N VAL A 5 12.55 -8.12 -6.17
CA VAL A 5 11.28 -7.44 -6.34
C VAL A 5 10.89 -7.53 -7.82
N PRO A 6 10.17 -8.58 -8.23
CA PRO A 6 9.67 -8.67 -9.60
C PRO A 6 8.61 -7.59 -9.84
N THR A 7 8.88 -6.68 -10.76
CA THR A 7 7.91 -5.73 -11.30
C THR A 7 7.30 -6.31 -12.58
N TYR A 8 5.98 -6.27 -12.72
CA TYR A 8 5.33 -6.62 -14.00
C TYR A 8 5.74 -5.60 -15.09
N PRO A 9 5.68 -5.97 -16.39
CA PRO A 9 6.19 -5.12 -17.49
C PRO A 9 5.46 -3.77 -17.67
N ASP A 10 4.34 -3.57 -16.99
CA ASP A 10 3.58 -2.32 -16.83
C ASP A 10 3.99 -1.47 -15.61
N ALA A 11 4.91 -1.97 -14.77
CA ALA A 11 5.41 -1.33 -13.54
C ALA A 11 4.31 -0.90 -12.54
N ASP A 12 3.12 -1.51 -12.60
CA ASP A 12 1.99 -1.20 -11.71
C ASP A 12 1.76 -2.24 -10.60
N ARG A 13 2.41 -3.41 -10.71
CA ARG A 13 2.31 -4.53 -9.77
C ARG A 13 3.63 -4.92 -9.15
N LEU A 14 3.56 -5.25 -7.86
CA LEU A 14 4.69 -5.59 -7.00
C LEU A 14 4.50 -6.99 -6.42
N ALA A 15 5.38 -7.93 -6.79
CA ALA A 15 5.49 -9.20 -6.10
C ALA A 15 6.48 -9.06 -4.96
N ILE A 16 6.06 -9.40 -3.74
CA ILE A 16 6.91 -9.35 -2.55
C ILE A 16 7.19 -10.78 -2.10
N VAL A 17 8.45 -11.09 -1.79
CA VAL A 17 8.87 -12.38 -1.23
C VAL A 17 9.51 -12.12 0.13
N ASP A 18 9.15 -12.92 1.14
CA ASP A 18 9.76 -12.83 2.45
C ASP A 18 11.14 -13.53 2.52
N ASP A 19 11.85 -13.39 3.64
CA ASP A 19 13.17 -14.00 3.84
C ASP A 19 13.16 -15.53 3.88
N ASN A 20 11.98 -16.17 3.92
CA ASN A 20 11.82 -17.62 3.87
C ASN A 20 11.44 -18.11 2.45
N GLY A 21 11.39 -17.21 1.46
CA GLY A 21 10.98 -17.52 0.10
C GLY A 21 9.46 -17.61 -0.10
N ASN A 22 8.65 -17.18 0.89
CA ASN A 22 7.20 -17.20 0.75
C ASN A 22 6.73 -16.00 -0.06
N TYR A 23 5.82 -16.27 -1.00
CA TYR A 23 5.10 -15.23 -1.72
C TYR A 23 4.15 -14.49 -0.80
N ILE A 24 4.27 -13.17 -0.77
CA ILE A 24 3.37 -12.26 -0.09
C ILE A 24 2.36 -11.74 -1.12
N GLY A 25 1.08 -11.92 -0.84
CA GLY A 25 -0.01 -11.58 -1.76
C GLY A 25 0.04 -10.12 -2.23
N GLU A 26 -0.38 -9.87 -3.48
CA GLU A 26 -0.25 -8.57 -4.16
C GLU A 26 -0.86 -7.41 -3.33
N GLU A 27 -1.98 -7.67 -2.65
CA GLU A 27 -2.69 -6.67 -1.85
C GLU A 27 -1.84 -6.09 -0.69
N TYR A 28 -0.85 -6.84 -0.20
CA TYR A 28 -0.01 -6.40 0.92
C TYR A 28 0.91 -5.25 0.55
N SER A 29 1.24 -5.07 -0.72
CA SER A 29 2.05 -3.93 -1.18
C SER A 29 1.41 -2.60 -0.79
N LEU A 30 0.11 -2.46 -1.05
CA LEU A 30 -0.67 -1.29 -0.65
C LEU A 30 -0.83 -1.20 0.87
N ALA A 31 -1.10 -2.33 1.54
CA ALA A 31 -1.26 -2.35 2.99
C ALA A 31 0.03 -1.91 3.72
N LEU A 32 1.20 -2.41 3.30
CA LEU A 32 2.50 -2.03 3.87
C LEU A 32 2.83 -0.56 3.60
N ALA A 33 2.60 -0.07 2.38
CA ALA A 33 2.79 1.33 2.05
C ALA A 33 1.86 2.25 2.87
N ALA A 34 0.59 1.88 3.02
CA ALA A 34 -0.36 2.60 3.86
C ALA A 34 0.08 2.59 5.33
N LYS A 35 0.52 1.44 5.87
CA LYS A 35 1.04 1.32 7.24
C LYS A 35 2.20 2.28 7.48
N TYR A 36 3.11 2.41 6.52
CA TYR A 36 4.19 3.40 6.62
C TYR A 36 3.65 4.83 6.70
N ILE A 37 2.81 5.24 5.74
CA ILE A 37 2.29 6.61 5.70
C ILE A 37 1.48 6.96 6.95
N PHE A 38 0.62 6.05 7.41
CA PHE A 38 -0.16 6.24 8.63
C PHE A 38 0.69 6.26 9.91
N SER A 39 1.87 5.62 9.91
CA SER A 39 2.82 5.75 11.03
C SER A 39 3.43 7.15 11.16
N LYS A 40 3.40 7.95 10.07
CA LYS A 40 3.96 9.30 10.02
C LYS A 40 2.92 10.39 10.23
N LYS A 41 1.70 10.19 9.77
CA LYS A 41 0.62 11.15 9.85
C LYS A 41 -0.75 10.48 9.75
N THR A 42 -1.72 11.03 10.45
CA THR A 42 -3.13 10.67 10.33
C THR A 42 -3.78 11.42 9.16
N GLY A 43 -4.74 10.81 8.49
CA GLY A 43 -5.47 11.42 7.37
C GLY A 43 -6.43 10.45 6.71
N LYS A 44 -6.78 10.73 5.44
CA LYS A 44 -7.65 9.87 4.64
C LYS A 44 -6.84 9.08 3.61
N ALA A 45 -7.17 7.82 3.40
CA ALA A 45 -6.74 7.09 2.22
C ALA A 45 -7.91 6.94 1.24
N ALA A 46 -7.65 6.59 -0.02
CA ALA A 46 -8.69 6.21 -0.97
C ALA A 46 -8.35 4.88 -1.66
N THR A 47 -9.33 3.99 -1.76
CA THR A 47 -9.21 2.71 -2.46
C THR A 47 -10.50 2.32 -3.15
N ASN A 48 -10.43 1.43 -4.13
CA ASN A 48 -11.66 0.88 -4.71
C ASN A 48 -12.36 -0.11 -3.76
N LEU A 49 -13.64 -0.41 -4.03
CA LEU A 49 -14.44 -1.36 -3.25
C LEU A 49 -13.91 -2.81 -3.29
N SER A 50 -13.04 -3.14 -4.24
CA SER A 50 -12.44 -4.47 -4.38
C SER A 50 -11.13 -4.63 -3.60
N THR A 51 -10.67 -3.59 -2.90
CA THR A 51 -9.44 -3.63 -2.11
C THR A 51 -9.71 -4.23 -0.74
N SER A 52 -8.86 -5.16 -0.30
CA SER A 52 -8.90 -5.77 1.03
C SER A 52 -9.14 -4.77 2.18
N ARG A 53 -9.76 -5.27 3.25
CA ARG A 53 -10.04 -4.52 4.48
C ARG A 53 -8.78 -4.14 5.27
N MET A 54 -7.63 -4.74 4.96
CA MET A 54 -6.35 -4.45 5.61
C MET A 54 -6.09 -2.94 5.76
N ILE A 55 -6.39 -2.15 4.71
CA ILE A 55 -6.14 -0.72 4.72
C ILE A 55 -7.09 0.05 5.65
N ASP A 56 -8.34 -0.37 5.81
CA ASP A 56 -9.28 0.26 6.75
C ASP A 56 -8.83 0.03 8.18
N ASP A 57 -8.45 -1.19 8.51
CA ASP A 57 -7.97 -1.53 9.86
C ASP A 57 -6.65 -0.81 10.18
N ILE A 58 -5.77 -0.62 9.19
CA ILE A 58 -4.56 0.22 9.34
C ILE A 58 -4.93 1.69 9.59
N ALA A 59 -5.82 2.24 8.77
CA ALA A 59 -6.24 3.64 8.90
C ALA A 59 -6.93 3.89 10.23
N GLU A 60 -7.88 3.03 10.63
CA GLU A 60 -8.63 3.12 11.88
C GLU A 60 -7.69 3.09 13.10
N ARG A 61 -6.72 2.18 13.13
CA ARG A 61 -5.69 2.12 14.19
C ARG A 61 -4.87 3.41 14.31
N ALA A 62 -4.71 4.16 13.22
CA ALA A 62 -4.02 5.44 13.18
C ALA A 62 -4.95 6.67 13.33
N GLY A 63 -6.24 6.46 13.61
CA GLY A 63 -7.25 7.51 13.69
C GLY A 63 -7.64 8.13 12.34
N GLY A 64 -7.29 7.45 11.24
CA GLY A 64 -7.59 7.83 9.87
C GLY A 64 -8.87 7.18 9.34
N GLN A 65 -9.14 7.41 8.05
CA GLN A 65 -10.31 6.90 7.35
C GLN A 65 -9.96 6.46 5.93
N VAL A 66 -10.76 5.57 5.35
CA VAL A 66 -10.61 5.15 3.94
C VAL A 66 -11.86 5.53 3.16
N ILE A 67 -11.68 6.29 2.09
CA ILE A 67 -12.71 6.58 1.10
C ILE A 67 -12.77 5.43 0.11
N ARG A 68 -13.97 4.86 -0.09
CA ARG A 68 -14.19 3.77 -1.03
C ARG A 68 -14.77 4.29 -2.35
N THR A 69 -14.18 3.88 -3.46
CA THR A 69 -14.57 4.29 -4.82
C THR A 69 -15.03 3.11 -5.66
N ALA A 70 -15.65 3.39 -6.82
CA ALA A 70 -15.77 2.40 -7.88
C ALA A 70 -14.37 1.92 -8.33
N VAL A 71 -14.31 0.72 -8.91
CA VAL A 71 -13.08 0.12 -9.46
C VAL A 71 -12.50 0.99 -10.58
N GLY A 72 -11.17 1.12 -10.63
CA GLY A 72 -10.44 1.88 -11.63
C GLY A 72 -9.58 2.98 -11.02
N GLU A 73 -8.32 3.06 -11.47
CA GLU A 73 -7.32 4.04 -11.03
C GLU A 73 -7.84 5.47 -11.02
N ALA A 74 -8.50 5.89 -12.11
CA ALA A 74 -8.97 7.26 -12.27
C ALA A 74 -9.98 7.64 -11.18
N ASN A 75 -10.80 6.69 -10.72
CA ASN A 75 -11.76 6.92 -9.64
C ASN A 75 -11.05 7.11 -8.30
N VAL A 76 -10.03 6.28 -8.03
CA VAL A 76 -9.23 6.39 -6.82
C VAL A 76 -8.46 7.71 -6.80
N ALA A 77 -7.74 8.03 -7.89
CA ALA A 77 -6.96 9.25 -8.02
C ALA A 77 -7.84 10.51 -7.90
N ALA A 78 -9.03 10.52 -8.52
CA ALA A 78 -9.98 11.61 -8.39
C ALA A 78 -10.44 11.79 -6.93
N ALA A 79 -10.81 10.70 -6.24
CA ALA A 79 -11.19 10.75 -4.83
C ALA A 79 -10.04 11.22 -3.92
N MET A 80 -8.79 10.84 -4.24
CA MET A 80 -7.63 11.31 -3.50
C MET A 80 -7.45 12.83 -3.60
N LEU A 81 -7.64 13.39 -4.79
CA LEU A 81 -7.57 14.82 -5.03
C LEU A 81 -8.73 15.56 -4.37
N GLU A 82 -9.95 15.01 -4.43
CA GLU A 82 -11.15 15.62 -3.85
C GLU A 82 -11.11 15.67 -2.32
N HIS A 83 -10.53 14.66 -1.68
CA HIS A 83 -10.57 14.50 -0.23
C HIS A 83 -9.23 14.71 0.48
N ASP A 84 -8.23 15.23 -0.23
CA ASP A 84 -6.88 15.46 0.29
C ASP A 84 -6.27 14.18 0.92
N CYS A 85 -6.41 13.05 0.22
CA CYS A 85 -5.93 11.78 0.72
C CYS A 85 -4.40 11.73 0.78
N ILE A 86 -3.88 11.11 1.83
CA ILE A 86 -2.45 10.99 2.08
C ILE A 86 -1.79 9.81 1.38
N ILE A 87 -2.59 8.82 0.96
CA ILE A 87 -2.18 7.65 0.18
C ILE A 87 -3.43 7.01 -0.46
N GLY A 88 -3.26 6.29 -1.56
CA GLY A 88 -4.33 5.49 -2.14
C GLY A 88 -3.79 4.34 -2.96
N GLY A 89 -4.69 3.60 -3.60
CA GLY A 89 -4.31 2.46 -4.44
C GLY A 89 -5.46 1.52 -4.73
N GLU A 90 -5.14 0.41 -5.38
CA GLU A 90 -6.09 -0.67 -5.67
C GLU A 90 -5.61 -2.01 -5.11
N GLY A 91 -6.55 -2.92 -4.87
CA GLY A 91 -6.29 -4.25 -4.30
C GLY A 91 -5.35 -5.13 -5.12
N ASN A 92 -5.03 -4.78 -6.37
CA ASN A 92 -3.97 -5.44 -7.13
C ASN A 92 -2.55 -5.10 -6.64
N GLY A 93 -2.43 -4.33 -5.56
CA GLY A 93 -1.15 -3.97 -4.93
C GLY A 93 -0.55 -2.65 -5.40
N GLY A 94 -1.14 -1.98 -6.39
CA GLY A 94 -0.60 -0.73 -6.90
C GLY A 94 -0.92 0.45 -5.98
N VAL A 95 0.10 1.28 -5.73
CA VAL A 95 0.09 2.39 -4.76
C VAL A 95 0.07 3.72 -5.51
N ILE A 96 -0.74 4.67 -5.05
CA ILE A 96 -0.81 6.04 -5.55
C ILE A 96 -0.33 6.99 -4.46
N ASP A 97 0.60 7.87 -4.80
CA ASP A 97 1.07 8.97 -3.96
C ASP A 97 1.06 10.27 -4.75
N LEU A 98 0.17 11.19 -4.37
CA LEU A 98 -0.01 12.48 -5.06
C LEU A 98 1.22 13.38 -5.04
N ARG A 99 2.21 13.10 -4.17
CA ARG A 99 3.50 13.81 -4.17
C ARG A 99 4.36 13.44 -5.39
N VAL A 100 4.09 12.29 -6.01
CA VAL A 100 4.76 11.80 -7.21
C VAL A 100 3.85 11.96 -8.43
N GLY A 101 2.61 11.50 -8.33
CA GLY A 101 1.61 11.66 -9.38
C GLY A 101 0.29 10.95 -9.09
N PRO A 102 -0.80 11.30 -9.79
CA PRO A 102 -2.13 10.68 -9.61
C PRO A 102 -2.27 9.36 -10.40
N VAL A 103 -1.25 8.49 -10.34
CA VAL A 103 -1.15 7.21 -11.04
C VAL A 103 -0.54 6.17 -10.11
N ARG A 104 -0.83 4.88 -10.31
CA ARG A 104 -0.16 3.81 -9.57
C ARG A 104 1.30 3.73 -9.98
N ASP A 105 2.18 3.63 -8.99
CA ASP A 105 3.62 3.55 -9.19
C ASP A 105 4.22 2.49 -8.25
N SER A 106 4.71 1.40 -8.83
CA SER A 106 5.33 0.32 -8.05
C SER A 106 6.63 0.75 -7.36
N LEU A 107 7.39 1.70 -7.93
CA LEU A 107 8.63 2.19 -7.31
C LEU A 107 8.32 2.99 -6.05
N VAL A 108 7.23 3.75 -6.06
CA VAL A 108 6.71 4.40 -4.84
C VAL A 108 6.33 3.35 -3.80
N GLY A 109 5.57 2.32 -4.19
CA GLY A 109 5.25 1.20 -3.31
C GLY A 109 6.49 0.58 -2.67
N ILE A 110 7.49 0.22 -3.49
CA ILE A 110 8.78 -0.34 -3.05
C ILE A 110 9.48 0.59 -2.06
N ALA A 111 9.61 1.87 -2.40
CA ALA A 111 10.29 2.84 -1.56
C ALA A 111 9.63 2.95 -0.18
N LEU A 112 8.30 3.02 -0.12
CA LEU A 112 7.56 3.11 1.15
C LEU A 112 7.68 1.82 1.98
N VAL A 113 7.64 0.65 1.35
CA VAL A 113 7.86 -0.63 2.05
C VAL A 113 9.29 -0.72 2.59
N LEU A 114 10.30 -0.35 1.80
CA LEU A 114 11.68 -0.34 2.25
C LEU A 114 11.91 0.66 3.38
N GLN A 115 11.28 1.84 3.33
CA GLN A 115 11.31 2.80 4.43
C GLN A 115 10.69 2.24 5.71
N LEU A 116 9.54 1.55 5.60
CA LEU A 116 8.91 0.88 6.73
C LEU A 116 9.86 -0.14 7.38
N MET A 117 10.51 -0.97 6.57
CA MET A 117 11.45 -1.97 7.07
C MET A 117 12.68 -1.32 7.71
N ALA A 118 13.26 -0.32 7.05
CA ALA A 118 14.45 0.36 7.55
C ALA A 118 14.21 1.04 8.90
N GLU A 119 13.04 1.66 9.10
CA GLU A 119 12.72 2.36 10.34
C GLU A 119 12.27 1.42 11.48
N THR A 120 11.57 0.33 11.14
CA THR A 120 11.09 -0.62 12.16
C THR A 120 12.13 -1.68 12.52
N GLY A 121 13.13 -1.89 11.65
CA GLY A 121 14.08 -3.01 11.75
C GLY A 121 13.44 -4.38 11.53
N LYS A 122 12.18 -4.43 11.04
CA LYS A 122 11.41 -5.67 10.86
C LYS A 122 11.52 -6.19 9.44
N THR A 123 11.46 -7.50 9.32
CA THR A 123 11.32 -8.18 8.02
C THR A 123 9.91 -8.02 7.47
N ILE A 124 9.74 -8.27 6.16
CA ILE A 124 8.42 -8.24 5.53
C ILE A 124 7.48 -9.24 6.20
N GLY A 125 7.94 -10.48 6.44
CA GLY A 125 7.12 -11.51 7.08
C GLY A 125 6.61 -11.08 8.47
N GLN A 126 7.43 -10.39 9.25
CA GLN A 126 7.01 -9.83 10.54
C GLN A 126 5.95 -8.73 10.36
N LEU A 127 6.16 -7.81 9.42
CA LEU A 127 5.23 -6.71 9.15
C LEU A 127 3.87 -7.21 8.63
N VAL A 128 3.88 -8.23 7.76
CA VAL A 128 2.69 -8.91 7.25
C VAL A 128 1.94 -9.61 8.37
N GLY A 129 2.65 -10.30 9.27
CA GLY A 129 2.04 -10.96 10.43
C GLY A 129 1.31 -10.00 11.38
N GLU A 130 1.68 -8.71 11.41
CA GLU A 130 1.00 -7.68 12.22
C GLU A 130 -0.25 -7.09 11.56
N ILE A 131 -0.33 -7.14 10.23
CA ILE A 131 -1.50 -6.67 9.49
C ILE A 131 -2.61 -7.73 9.57
N GLY A 132 -2.23 -9.01 9.55
CA GLY A 132 -3.17 -10.13 9.45
C GLY A 132 -3.58 -10.38 7.99
N GLY A 133 -4.25 -11.51 7.75
CA GLY A 133 -4.79 -11.87 6.44
C GLY A 133 -6.32 -11.88 6.45
N TYR A 134 -6.93 -11.50 5.33
CA TYR A 134 -8.38 -11.53 5.10
C TYR A 134 -8.70 -12.49 3.95
#